data_AF-A0ABD7Q1W6-F1
#
_entry.id   AF-A0ABD7Q1W6-F1
#
_cell.length_a   1.000
_cell.length_b   1.000
_cell.length_c   1.000
_cell.angle_alpha   90.00
_cell.angle_beta   90.00
_cell.angle_gamma   90.00
#
_symmetry.space_group_name_H-M   'P 1'
#
loop_
_entity.id
_entity.type
_entity.pdbx_description
1 polymer ?
#
loop_
_entity_poly.entity_id
_entity_poly.type
_entity_poly.pdbx_seq_one_letter_code
_entity_poly.pdbx_strand_id
1 'polypeptide(L)'
;MSVHGKGQGLHGDRTTTGAMCITSLPNASENNRGVLRIDDVTTACPKCGKVGRIISGDARATYNGRATAVDGALVLCGCPSGSNRLIAPLGRLASERSSSAEQPPTSMAQHSAQVAKKPEVETMTAGQDKCSTPVFAKSRERGDGNTEAGTEPETHENFALMGYFRSVPLSEPEQHAQSAKRPASPPPEPEKPWYKKLFGGASAAAPAVAAPVAASTVFPSGSAALEWVGGRFITAGSWAVRAVVPFGEIAAAGAGAPIAVALIGMMPRTLNSGEQDFINQMRLAQLAESGGKAPTRVRFRWEDDGHGRLSPKGYHTPTESGLSEVPVREMKLNTQTRLYEFTTEGVKPVTIYWNPDKLELDIPSNTGHQDSPSLPSSITVLPIPEKVGSDIESYPAPTEGDFEDYILVFLGTDMPPIYIYLSKPPVEFLDVELYSDFKRRSRQGKYEADHMPSAAAVKAYLKANYPGMTPEDIELASQDVAAIVIPKEVHQKVSETYGGRNTPAQIDLDSRNLRAAADRNLDAIKPALKERGATESQIEAVRATMHELNGKMGLY
;
A
#
# COMPACT_ATOMS: atom_id res chain seq x y z
N MET A 1 19.43 -34.89 24.75
CA MET A 1 18.52 -34.75 25.91
C MET A 1 17.32 -35.68 25.71
N SER A 2 16.53 -35.97 26.76
CA SER A 2 15.35 -36.83 26.67
C SER A 2 14.06 -36.05 26.90
N VAL A 3 13.11 -36.13 25.98
CA VAL A 3 11.74 -35.64 26.14
C VAL A 3 10.85 -36.86 26.32
N HIS A 4 10.33 -37.06 27.53
CA HIS A 4 9.44 -38.17 27.90
C HIS A 4 9.92 -39.57 27.46
N GLY A 5 11.21 -39.86 27.64
CA GLY A 5 11.80 -41.17 27.31
C GLY A 5 12.13 -41.36 25.82
N LYS A 6 12.04 -40.31 25.00
CA LYS A 6 12.53 -40.28 23.60
C LYS A 6 13.61 -39.22 23.46
N GLY A 7 14.58 -39.43 22.56
CA GLY A 7 15.61 -38.43 22.33
C GLY A 7 15.07 -37.23 21.58
N GLN A 8 15.51 -36.04 21.96
CA GLN A 8 15.08 -34.80 21.32
C GLN A 8 15.80 -34.60 19.98
N GLY A 9 15.04 -34.19 18.96
CA GLY A 9 15.59 -33.88 17.65
C GLY A 9 16.37 -32.57 17.66
N LEU A 10 17.55 -32.57 17.07
CA LEU A 10 18.42 -31.40 16.91
C LEU A 10 18.84 -31.21 15.45
N HIS A 11 19.09 -29.96 15.07
CA HIS A 11 19.59 -29.58 13.74
C HIS A 11 20.77 -30.47 13.33
N GLY A 12 20.70 -31.07 12.13
CA GLY A 12 21.68 -32.02 11.65
C GLY A 12 21.34 -33.50 11.90
N ASP A 13 20.31 -33.81 12.69
CA ASP A 13 19.83 -35.18 12.84
C ASP A 13 19.28 -35.69 11.51
N ARG A 14 19.40 -36.99 11.27
CA ARG A 14 18.97 -37.58 10.00
C ARG A 14 17.62 -38.25 10.12
N THR A 15 16.97 -38.41 8.98
CA THR A 15 15.77 -39.23 8.87
C THR A 15 16.09 -40.64 8.40
N THR A 16 15.12 -41.56 8.45
CA THR A 16 15.24 -42.94 7.93
C THR A 16 15.47 -43.01 6.42
N THR A 17 15.24 -41.93 5.67
CA THR A 17 15.61 -41.82 4.25
C THR A 17 17.01 -41.24 4.04
N GLY A 18 17.68 -40.79 5.10
CA GLY A 18 19.01 -40.18 5.04
C GLY A 18 19.00 -38.65 4.88
N ALA A 19 17.83 -38.01 4.80
CA ALA A 19 17.73 -36.56 4.75
C ALA A 19 18.18 -35.93 6.08
N MET A 20 18.77 -34.74 6.04
CA MET A 20 19.21 -34.02 7.23
C MET A 20 18.15 -33.01 7.67
N CYS A 21 17.76 -33.02 8.94
CA CYS A 21 16.78 -32.10 9.50
C CYS A 21 17.38 -30.74 9.83
N ILE A 22 16.62 -29.67 9.55
CA ILE A 22 17.04 -28.28 9.61
C ILE A 22 16.07 -27.51 10.50
N THR A 23 16.55 -27.06 11.66
CA THR A 23 15.75 -26.20 12.57
C THR A 23 15.46 -24.83 11.95
N SER A 24 14.25 -24.32 12.18
CA SER A 24 13.88 -22.91 11.95
C SER A 24 14.17 -22.00 13.15
N LEU A 25 14.71 -22.55 14.25
CA LEU A 25 14.95 -21.83 15.51
C LEU A 25 16.39 -22.06 16.02
N PRO A 26 17.41 -21.53 15.33
CA PRO A 26 18.82 -21.79 15.69
C PRO A 26 19.23 -21.18 17.04
N ASN A 27 18.50 -20.18 17.53
CA ASN A 27 18.72 -19.51 18.82
C ASN A 27 18.26 -20.32 20.04
N ALA A 28 17.42 -21.36 19.86
CA ALA A 28 17.10 -22.32 20.90
C ALA A 28 17.93 -23.59 20.66
N SER A 29 19.07 -23.72 21.32
CA SER A 29 20.04 -24.79 21.04
C SER A 29 20.37 -25.64 22.25
N GLU A 30 20.65 -26.91 21.98
CA GLU A 30 21.20 -27.86 22.94
C GLU A 30 22.48 -28.43 22.33
N ASN A 31 23.58 -28.40 23.09
CA ASN A 31 24.91 -28.81 22.60
C ASN A 31 25.30 -28.10 21.28
N ASN A 32 25.03 -26.80 21.18
CA ASN A 32 25.29 -25.95 20.00
C ASN A 32 24.55 -26.40 18.72
N ARG A 33 23.49 -27.21 18.85
CA ARG A 33 22.62 -27.61 17.74
C ARG A 33 21.19 -27.17 18.05
N GLY A 34 20.57 -26.43 17.14
CA GLY A 34 19.23 -25.88 17.38
C GLY A 34 18.15 -26.97 17.47
N VAL A 35 17.17 -26.80 18.36
CA VAL A 35 16.11 -27.77 18.61
C VAL A 35 15.19 -27.90 17.40
N LEU A 36 14.85 -29.14 17.02
CA LEU A 36 13.88 -29.41 15.96
C LEU A 36 12.46 -29.41 16.51
N ARG A 37 11.52 -28.88 15.73
CA ARG A 37 10.11 -28.72 16.07
C ARG A 37 9.22 -29.20 14.93
N ILE A 38 7.92 -29.33 15.19
CA ILE A 38 6.94 -29.52 14.11
C ILE A 38 7.07 -28.39 13.08
N ASP A 39 6.95 -28.79 11.81
CA ASP A 39 7.19 -28.11 10.54
C ASP A 39 8.60 -27.60 10.24
N ASP A 40 9.60 -27.97 11.05
CA ASP A 40 10.99 -27.89 10.60
C ASP A 40 11.21 -28.81 9.40
N VAL A 41 12.09 -28.39 8.49
CA VAL A 41 12.27 -29.03 7.19
C VAL A 41 13.48 -29.95 7.19
N THR A 42 13.64 -30.74 6.14
CA THR A 42 14.85 -31.52 5.88
C THR A 42 15.50 -31.07 4.57
N THR A 43 16.74 -31.45 4.33
CA THR A 43 17.27 -31.48 2.97
C THR A 43 16.39 -32.35 2.06
N ALA A 44 16.57 -32.25 0.74
CA ALA A 44 15.89 -33.11 -0.22
C ALA A 44 16.01 -34.59 0.19
N CYS A 45 14.88 -35.29 0.26
CA CYS A 45 14.82 -36.69 0.62
C CYS A 45 15.55 -37.53 -0.43
N PRO A 46 16.61 -38.28 -0.07
CA PRO A 46 17.37 -39.07 -1.05
C PRO A 46 16.54 -40.10 -1.82
N LYS A 47 15.37 -40.50 -1.30
CA LYS A 47 14.48 -41.46 -1.95
C LYS A 47 13.48 -40.86 -2.96
N CYS A 48 13.04 -39.62 -2.76
CA CYS A 48 11.98 -39.02 -3.61
C CYS A 48 12.33 -37.63 -4.16
N GLY A 49 13.52 -37.11 -3.85
CA GLY A 49 13.99 -35.78 -4.27
C GLY A 49 13.31 -34.60 -3.58
N LYS A 50 12.14 -34.79 -2.93
CA LYS A 50 11.40 -33.70 -2.27
C LYS A 50 11.93 -33.38 -0.88
N VAL A 51 11.94 -32.10 -0.52
CA VAL A 51 12.19 -31.63 0.85
C VAL A 51 11.14 -32.25 1.80
N GLY A 52 11.61 -32.76 2.94
CA GLY A 52 10.75 -33.31 3.98
C GLY A 52 10.35 -32.24 5.00
N ARG A 53 9.23 -32.48 5.69
CA ARG A 53 8.73 -31.63 6.78
C ARG A 53 8.39 -32.49 8.00
N ILE A 54 8.87 -32.14 9.18
CA ILE A 54 8.53 -32.85 10.41
C ILE A 54 7.07 -32.52 10.77
N ILE A 55 6.20 -33.52 10.89
CA ILE A 55 4.75 -33.32 11.09
C ILE A 55 4.24 -33.86 12.42
N SER A 56 5.12 -34.39 13.28
CA SER A 56 4.74 -34.86 14.61
C SER A 56 5.84 -34.54 15.63
N GLY A 57 5.45 -34.30 16.87
CA GLY A 57 6.35 -34.00 17.98
C GLY A 57 5.66 -34.24 19.32
N ASP A 58 6.35 -34.01 20.43
CA ASP A 58 5.76 -34.13 21.77
C ASP A 58 5.25 -32.76 22.25
N ALA A 59 3.93 -32.61 22.36
CA ALA A 59 3.29 -31.34 22.71
C ALA A 59 3.53 -30.91 24.17
N ARG A 60 4.06 -31.79 25.01
CA ARG A 60 4.38 -31.46 26.42
C ARG A 60 5.67 -30.66 26.56
N ALA A 61 6.48 -30.58 25.52
CA ALA A 61 7.65 -29.72 25.43
C ALA A 61 7.55 -28.85 24.17
N THR A 62 7.43 -27.53 24.35
CA THR A 62 7.25 -26.59 23.25
C THR A 62 8.34 -25.52 23.23
N TYR A 63 8.69 -25.07 22.03
CA TYR A 63 9.64 -23.99 21.79
C TYR A 63 8.99 -22.99 20.82
N ASN A 64 8.82 -21.74 21.26
CA ASN A 64 7.97 -20.73 20.61
C ASN A 64 6.58 -21.28 20.21
N GLY A 65 5.89 -21.91 21.16
CA GLY A 65 4.53 -22.40 20.97
C GLY A 65 4.37 -23.65 20.08
N ARG A 66 5.46 -24.24 19.58
CA ARG A 66 5.44 -25.43 18.72
C ARG A 66 6.05 -26.63 19.43
N ALA A 67 5.42 -27.79 19.30
CA ALA A 67 5.89 -29.05 19.88
C ALA A 67 7.29 -29.43 19.34
N THR A 68 8.17 -29.87 20.24
CA THR A 68 9.52 -30.35 19.88
C THR A 68 9.42 -31.67 19.13
N ALA A 69 10.23 -31.84 18.10
CA ALA A 69 10.41 -33.10 17.42
C ALA A 69 11.23 -34.05 18.30
N VAL A 70 10.84 -35.32 18.35
CA VAL A 70 11.50 -36.37 19.14
C VAL A 70 11.78 -37.58 18.25
N ASP A 71 12.61 -38.49 18.73
CA ASP A 71 12.95 -39.74 18.04
C ASP A 71 11.70 -40.47 17.52
N GLY A 72 11.74 -40.85 16.25
CA GLY A 72 10.61 -41.49 15.55
C GLY A 72 9.54 -40.54 15.03
N ALA A 73 9.70 -39.21 15.19
CA ALA A 73 8.79 -38.22 14.62
C ALA A 73 8.63 -38.39 13.10
N LEU A 74 7.39 -38.34 12.63
CA LEU A 74 7.02 -38.46 11.23
C LEU A 74 7.56 -37.28 10.40
N VAL A 75 8.16 -37.61 9.26
CA VAL A 75 8.62 -36.63 8.28
C VAL A 75 7.83 -36.85 6.99
N LEU A 76 7.01 -35.87 6.62
CA LEU A 76 6.25 -35.89 5.38
C LEU A 76 7.15 -35.42 4.24
N CYS A 77 7.31 -36.27 3.23
CA CYS A 77 7.94 -35.93 1.95
C CYS A 77 7.15 -36.63 0.83
N GLY A 78 7.74 -36.84 -0.35
CA GLY A 78 7.10 -37.57 -1.44
C GLY A 78 7.04 -39.10 -1.25
N CYS A 79 7.59 -39.65 -0.17
CA CYS A 79 7.51 -41.08 0.13
C CYS A 79 6.16 -41.45 0.80
N PRO A 80 5.71 -42.72 0.74
CA PRO A 80 4.48 -43.15 1.41
C PRO A 80 4.43 -42.75 2.90
N SER A 81 3.29 -42.24 3.35
CA SER A 81 3.11 -41.73 4.72
C SER A 81 3.55 -42.76 5.76
N GLY A 82 4.39 -42.33 6.72
CA GLY A 82 4.94 -43.20 7.77
C GLY A 82 6.28 -43.87 7.46
N SER A 83 6.77 -43.80 6.21
CA SER A 83 8.05 -44.41 5.79
C SER A 83 9.30 -43.59 6.13
N ASN A 84 9.14 -42.29 6.39
CA ASN A 84 10.23 -41.38 6.72
C ASN A 84 10.06 -40.85 8.16
N ARG A 85 11.07 -41.07 9.02
CA ARG A 85 11.05 -40.70 10.44
C ARG A 85 12.36 -40.08 10.88
N LEU A 86 12.29 -39.13 11.79
CA LEU A 86 13.45 -38.55 12.47
C LEU A 86 14.17 -39.61 13.31
N ILE A 87 15.51 -39.63 13.22
CA ILE A 87 16.40 -40.50 14.01
C ILE A 87 17.15 -39.61 15.00
N ALA A 88 16.75 -39.67 16.26
CA ALA A 88 17.34 -38.94 17.38
C ALA A 88 17.43 -39.84 18.64
N PRO A 89 18.16 -40.98 18.61
CA PRO A 89 18.17 -41.94 19.70
C PRO A 89 18.77 -41.35 20.97
N LEU A 90 18.27 -41.81 22.12
CA LEU A 90 18.80 -41.45 23.43
C LEU A 90 20.28 -41.88 23.55
N GLY A 91 21.18 -40.93 23.83
CA GLY A 91 22.55 -41.23 24.29
C GLY A 91 23.68 -41.16 23.26
N ARG A 92 23.48 -40.69 22.02
CA ARG A 92 24.62 -40.49 21.09
C ARG A 92 25.34 -39.15 21.34
N LEU A 93 26.56 -39.22 21.90
CA LEU A 93 27.52 -38.11 21.90
C LEU A 93 28.14 -37.90 20.51
N ALA A 94 28.45 -36.64 20.20
CA ALA A 94 29.03 -36.18 18.94
C ALA A 94 30.49 -36.67 18.78
N SER A 95 30.72 -37.78 18.06
CA SER A 95 32.09 -38.13 17.67
C SER A 95 32.25 -38.87 16.33
N GLU A 96 31.22 -39.01 15.50
CA GLU A 96 31.38 -39.69 14.20
C GLU A 96 30.61 -38.96 13.09
N ARG A 97 31.23 -37.94 12.47
CA ARG A 97 30.84 -37.45 11.13
C ARG A 97 31.80 -36.46 10.46
N SER A 98 33.12 -36.58 10.70
CA SER A 98 34.16 -35.87 9.93
C SER A 98 34.97 -36.84 9.07
N SER A 99 34.53 -37.05 7.83
CA SER A 99 35.31 -37.53 6.67
C SER A 99 34.36 -37.39 5.45
N SER A 100 34.64 -36.64 4.39
CA SER A 100 35.92 -36.48 3.70
C SER A 100 35.99 -35.14 2.95
N ALA A 101 37.19 -34.57 2.93
CA ALA A 101 37.66 -33.45 2.10
C ALA A 101 37.61 -33.83 0.59
N GLU A 102 37.69 -32.91 -0.38
CA GLU A 102 38.91 -32.16 -0.76
C GLU A 102 38.59 -30.98 -1.69
N GLN A 103 39.22 -29.82 -1.42
CA GLN A 103 39.65 -28.85 -2.45
C GLN A 103 41.14 -29.09 -2.75
N PRO A 104 41.68 -28.71 -3.93
CA PRO A 104 42.52 -27.49 -4.00
C PRO A 104 42.56 -26.86 -5.44
N PRO A 105 43.52 -25.98 -5.82
CA PRO A 105 43.66 -24.57 -5.44
C PRO A 105 43.87 -23.59 -6.64
N THR A 106 44.02 -22.29 -6.35
CA THR A 106 44.33 -21.18 -7.27
C THR A 106 45.84 -20.90 -7.42
N SER A 107 46.34 -20.61 -8.64
CA SER A 107 47.54 -19.75 -8.85
C SER A 107 47.75 -19.22 -10.30
N MET A 108 47.86 -17.89 -10.39
CA MET A 108 48.65 -16.98 -11.25
C MET A 108 49.14 -17.32 -12.68
N ALA A 109 48.75 -16.43 -13.61
CA ALA A 109 49.51 -15.64 -14.60
C ALA A 109 50.71 -16.23 -15.38
N GLN A 110 50.66 -16.19 -16.73
CA GLN A 110 51.41 -15.26 -17.61
C GLN A 110 51.41 -15.69 -19.11
N HIS A 111 51.29 -14.68 -19.97
CA HIS A 111 51.90 -14.48 -21.31
C HIS A 111 51.61 -15.40 -22.52
N SER A 112 50.90 -14.82 -23.50
CA SER A 112 51.42 -14.41 -24.83
C SER A 112 50.61 -14.86 -26.06
N ALA A 113 50.08 -13.84 -26.74
CA ALA A 113 49.84 -13.63 -28.19
C ALA A 113 49.69 -14.83 -29.14
N GLN A 114 48.57 -14.89 -29.87
CA GLN A 114 48.53 -14.49 -31.28
C GLN A 114 47.11 -14.53 -31.90
N VAL A 115 47.00 -13.79 -33.00
CA VAL A 115 45.83 -13.27 -33.72
C VAL A 115 45.08 -14.31 -34.57
N ALA A 116 43.77 -14.06 -34.72
CA ALA A 116 42.83 -14.43 -35.80
C ALA A 116 42.31 -15.88 -35.91
N LYS A 117 41.02 -16.06 -35.60
CA LYS A 117 39.91 -16.09 -36.59
C LYS A 117 38.58 -16.34 -35.88
N LYS A 118 37.56 -15.53 -36.20
CA LYS A 118 36.15 -15.75 -35.83
C LYS A 118 35.63 -16.96 -36.62
N PRO A 119 34.88 -17.87 -35.98
CA PRO A 119 33.52 -18.09 -36.45
C PRO A 119 32.52 -17.97 -35.31
N GLU A 120 31.30 -17.59 -35.70
CA GLU A 120 30.12 -17.49 -34.85
C GLU A 120 29.90 -18.76 -34.03
N VAL A 121 29.74 -18.58 -32.73
CA VAL A 121 29.22 -19.59 -31.82
C VAL A 121 28.10 -18.94 -31.03
N GLU A 122 26.89 -19.38 -31.33
CA GLU A 122 25.74 -19.32 -30.43
C GLU A 122 26.21 -19.72 -29.03
N THR A 123 26.43 -18.73 -28.19
CA THR A 123 26.76 -18.97 -26.79
C THR A 123 25.45 -18.98 -26.05
N MET A 124 24.93 -20.18 -25.81
CA MET A 124 24.03 -20.44 -24.70
C MET A 124 24.70 -19.87 -23.46
N THR A 125 24.29 -18.68 -23.06
CA THR A 125 24.68 -18.11 -21.77
C THR A 125 23.99 -18.96 -20.72
N ALA A 126 24.81 -19.70 -19.99
CA ALA A 126 24.43 -20.39 -18.77
C ALA A 126 23.67 -19.40 -17.88
N GLY A 127 22.39 -19.67 -17.68
CA GLY A 127 21.54 -18.94 -16.75
C GLY A 127 22.18 -18.96 -15.38
N GLN A 128 22.69 -17.80 -14.95
CA GLN A 128 22.90 -17.55 -13.55
C GLN A 128 21.50 -17.52 -12.93
N ASP A 129 21.13 -18.57 -12.22
CA ASP A 129 19.97 -18.59 -11.32
C ASP A 129 20.19 -17.55 -10.21
N LYS A 130 19.97 -16.28 -10.54
CA LYS A 130 19.64 -15.25 -9.55
C LYS A 130 18.30 -15.68 -8.97
N CYS A 131 18.29 -16.14 -7.72
CA CYS A 131 17.07 -16.22 -6.95
C CYS A 131 16.49 -14.79 -6.87
N SER A 132 15.55 -14.49 -7.75
CA SER A 132 14.94 -13.18 -7.87
C SER A 132 14.05 -12.94 -6.65
N THR A 133 14.23 -11.78 -6.01
CA THR A 133 13.43 -11.41 -4.84
C THR A 133 11.95 -11.40 -5.22
N PRO A 134 11.08 -12.18 -4.58
CA PRO A 134 9.67 -12.23 -4.97
C PRO A 134 9.02 -10.85 -4.87
N VAL A 135 8.18 -10.49 -5.84
CA VAL A 135 7.52 -9.18 -5.94
C VAL A 135 6.00 -9.28 -5.84
N PHE A 136 5.36 -8.16 -5.51
CA PHE A 136 3.91 -8.06 -5.47
C PHE A 136 3.33 -8.08 -6.88
N ALA A 137 3.86 -7.25 -7.78
CA ALA A 137 3.47 -7.23 -9.17
C ALA A 137 4.69 -7.05 -10.08
N LYS A 138 4.68 -7.74 -11.21
CA LYS A 138 5.59 -7.56 -12.34
C LYS A 138 4.82 -7.73 -13.64
N SER A 139 5.37 -7.22 -14.74
CA SER A 139 4.79 -7.40 -16.06
C SER A 139 4.91 -8.88 -16.47
N ARG A 140 3.83 -9.44 -17.01
CA ARG A 140 3.84 -10.78 -17.62
C ARG A 140 4.83 -10.88 -18.80
N GLU A 141 5.17 -9.76 -19.44
CA GLU A 141 6.12 -9.71 -20.55
C GLU A 141 7.56 -9.98 -20.09
N ARG A 142 7.82 -9.98 -18.77
CA ARG A 142 9.13 -10.33 -18.21
C ARG A 142 9.42 -11.83 -18.23
N GLY A 143 8.37 -12.66 -18.22
CA GLY A 143 8.48 -14.11 -18.09
C GLY A 143 8.84 -14.58 -16.68
N ASP A 144 8.65 -15.88 -16.43
CA ASP A 144 8.87 -16.53 -15.14
C ASP A 144 10.31 -16.35 -14.63
N GLY A 145 10.45 -16.05 -13.33
CA GLY A 145 11.75 -15.90 -12.66
C GLY A 145 12.42 -14.54 -12.89
N ASN A 146 11.93 -13.72 -13.81
CA ASN A 146 12.42 -12.36 -14.02
C ASN A 146 11.58 -11.34 -13.26
N THR A 147 12.15 -10.79 -12.18
CA THR A 147 11.52 -9.75 -11.37
C THR A 147 12.03 -8.35 -11.71
N GLU A 148 12.64 -8.12 -12.87
CA GLU A 148 13.10 -6.77 -13.23
C GLU A 148 11.94 -5.89 -13.70
N ALA A 149 12.07 -4.58 -13.49
CA ALA A 149 11.04 -3.63 -13.92
C ALA A 149 10.98 -3.49 -15.46
N GLY A 150 9.86 -2.94 -15.93
CA GLY A 150 9.75 -2.37 -17.27
C GLY A 150 10.81 -1.30 -17.53
N THR A 151 11.41 -1.30 -18.72
CA THR A 151 12.28 -0.20 -19.18
C THR A 151 11.63 0.61 -20.30
N GLU A 152 10.58 0.07 -20.92
CA GLU A 152 9.84 0.68 -22.01
C GLU A 152 8.38 0.87 -21.60
N PRO A 153 7.68 1.86 -22.18
CA PRO A 153 6.25 2.03 -21.95
C PRO A 153 5.45 0.76 -22.28
N GLU A 154 4.59 0.33 -21.36
CA GLU A 154 3.68 -0.80 -21.59
C GLU A 154 2.29 -0.56 -20.99
N THR A 155 1.33 -1.41 -21.33
CA THR A 155 -0.02 -1.31 -20.78
C THR A 155 -0.09 -1.85 -19.36
N HIS A 156 -0.83 -1.20 -18.47
CA HIS A 156 -1.09 -1.72 -17.12
C HIS A 156 -1.75 -3.11 -17.11
N GLU A 157 -2.43 -3.49 -18.19
CA GLU A 157 -3.05 -4.81 -18.34
C GLU A 157 -2.01 -5.96 -18.32
N ASN A 158 -0.73 -5.66 -18.55
CA ASN A 158 0.36 -6.61 -18.39
C ASN A 158 0.68 -6.89 -16.91
N PHE A 159 0.10 -6.14 -15.97
CA PHE A 159 0.23 -6.32 -14.52
C PHE A 159 -1.07 -6.82 -13.89
N ALA A 160 -2.21 -6.18 -14.18
CA ALA A 160 -3.56 -6.62 -13.81
C ALA A 160 -4.61 -5.66 -14.37
N LEU A 161 -5.88 -6.09 -14.36
CA LEU A 161 -7.01 -5.20 -14.65
C LEU A 161 -7.25 -4.23 -13.48
N MET A 162 -7.48 -2.95 -13.79
CA MET A 162 -7.74 -1.90 -12.81
C MET A 162 -9.24 -1.58 -12.68
N GLY A 163 -9.67 -1.20 -11.48
CA GLY A 163 -10.99 -0.64 -11.21
C GLY A 163 -10.86 0.72 -10.55
N TYR A 164 -11.70 1.68 -10.93
CA TYR A 164 -11.69 3.04 -10.37
C TYR A 164 -12.98 3.32 -9.63
N PHE A 165 -12.85 3.90 -8.45
CA PHE A 165 -13.95 4.20 -7.56
C PHE A 165 -13.93 5.66 -7.14
N ARG A 166 -15.10 6.26 -6.99
CA ARG A 166 -15.32 7.60 -6.48
C ARG A 166 -16.01 7.55 -5.13
N SER A 167 -15.57 8.37 -4.19
CA SER A 167 -16.27 8.56 -2.92
C SER A 167 -17.55 9.36 -3.12
N VAL A 168 -18.67 8.85 -2.65
CA VAL A 168 -19.97 9.54 -2.68
C VAL A 168 -20.52 9.60 -1.26
N PRO A 169 -20.77 10.81 -0.71
CA PRO A 169 -21.36 10.95 0.62
C PRO A 169 -22.63 10.10 0.77
N LEU A 170 -22.72 9.36 1.87
CA LEU A 170 -23.95 8.66 2.22
C LEU A 170 -24.91 9.61 2.94
N SER A 171 -26.22 9.46 2.69
CA SER A 171 -27.25 10.12 3.48
C SER A 171 -27.05 9.76 4.95
N GLU A 172 -27.10 10.77 5.83
CA GLU A 172 -27.16 10.48 7.27
C GLU A 172 -28.51 9.81 7.57
N PRO A 173 -28.53 8.72 8.35
CA PRO A 173 -29.79 8.16 8.80
C PRO A 173 -30.53 9.23 9.61
N GLU A 174 -31.75 9.58 9.19
CA GLU A 174 -32.59 10.54 9.89
C GLU A 174 -32.64 10.16 11.37
N GLN A 175 -32.08 11.01 12.25
CA GLN A 175 -32.30 10.90 13.67
C GLN A 175 -33.77 11.23 13.94
N HIS A 176 -34.65 10.24 13.80
CA HIS A 176 -35.93 10.28 14.46
C HIS A 176 -35.64 10.33 15.96
N ALA A 177 -35.62 11.54 16.51
CA ALA A 177 -35.71 11.79 17.93
C ALA A 177 -36.85 10.91 18.44
N GLN A 178 -36.51 9.93 19.28
CA GLN A 178 -37.47 9.02 19.89
C GLN A 178 -38.40 9.85 20.79
N SER A 179 -39.46 10.41 20.20
CA SER A 179 -40.65 10.75 20.96
C SER A 179 -41.23 9.42 21.45
N ALA A 180 -41.07 9.19 22.75
CA ALA A 180 -41.54 8.02 23.45
C ALA A 180 -42.99 7.68 23.07
N LYS A 181 -43.16 6.68 22.20
CA LYS A 181 -44.43 5.97 22.05
C LYS A 181 -44.34 4.68 22.84
N ARG A 182 -45.32 4.51 23.74
CA ARG A 182 -45.52 3.36 24.63
C ARG A 182 -45.33 2.02 23.91
N PRO A 183 -44.76 0.99 24.57
CA PRO A 183 -44.62 -0.32 23.96
C PRO A 183 -45.99 -0.97 23.76
N ALA A 184 -46.22 -1.48 22.55
CA ALA A 184 -47.30 -2.40 22.26
C ALA A 184 -46.91 -3.82 22.72
N SER A 185 -47.89 -4.57 23.22
CA SER A 185 -47.73 -5.94 23.71
C SER A 185 -47.27 -6.92 22.61
N PRO A 186 -46.51 -7.97 22.95
CA PRO A 186 -46.07 -8.97 21.97
C PRO A 186 -47.25 -9.85 21.49
N PRO A 187 -47.24 -10.31 20.22
CA PRO A 187 -48.21 -11.27 19.71
C PRO A 187 -47.97 -12.68 20.29
N PRO A 188 -49.01 -13.52 20.40
CA PRO A 188 -48.90 -14.86 20.97
C PRO A 188 -48.13 -15.82 20.04
N GLU A 189 -47.31 -16.70 20.64
CA GLU A 189 -46.60 -17.76 19.92
C GLU A 189 -47.56 -18.77 19.28
N PRO A 190 -47.27 -19.28 18.06
CA PRO A 190 -48.04 -20.36 17.47
C PRO A 190 -47.74 -21.71 18.17
N GLU A 191 -48.81 -22.41 18.58
CA GLU A 191 -48.73 -23.74 19.18
C GLU A 191 -48.11 -24.79 18.23
N LYS A 192 -47.19 -25.60 18.76
CA LYS A 192 -46.57 -26.70 18.01
C LYS A 192 -47.52 -27.91 17.89
N PRO A 193 -47.63 -28.55 16.72
CA PRO A 193 -48.49 -29.72 16.52
C PRO A 193 -48.13 -30.94 17.39
N TRP A 194 -49.16 -31.61 17.90
CA TRP A 194 -49.09 -32.70 18.88
C TRP A 194 -48.29 -33.95 18.46
N TYR A 195 -48.07 -34.19 17.17
CA TYR A 195 -47.35 -35.38 16.68
C TYR A 195 -45.82 -35.30 16.84
N LYS A 196 -45.25 -34.12 17.13
CA LYS A 196 -43.81 -33.93 17.39
C LYS A 196 -43.37 -34.27 18.83
N LYS A 197 -44.30 -34.72 19.69
CA LYS A 197 -44.03 -35.13 21.08
C LYS A 197 -43.83 -36.64 21.29
N LEU A 198 -44.05 -37.48 20.27
CA LEU A 198 -44.14 -38.94 20.46
C LEU A 198 -43.04 -39.80 19.81
N PHE A 199 -42.11 -39.24 19.05
CA PHE A 199 -41.01 -40.02 18.46
C PHE A 199 -39.67 -39.30 18.49
N GLY A 200 -38.83 -39.69 19.46
CA GLY A 200 -37.35 -39.75 19.42
C GLY A 200 -36.60 -38.44 19.20
N GLY A 201 -35.67 -38.00 20.04
CA GLY A 201 -34.79 -38.74 20.95
C GLY A 201 -33.46 -37.99 20.91
N ALA A 202 -32.82 -37.84 22.07
CA ALA A 202 -31.57 -37.09 22.22
C ALA A 202 -30.48 -37.65 21.28
N SER A 203 -29.97 -36.81 20.39
CA SER A 203 -28.73 -37.05 19.66
C SER A 203 -27.67 -36.10 20.20
N ALA A 204 -26.52 -36.67 20.50
CA ALA A 204 -25.37 -36.02 21.13
C ALA A 204 -24.96 -34.74 20.39
N ALA A 205 -24.57 -33.73 21.17
CA ALA A 205 -24.04 -32.48 20.66
C ALA A 205 -22.80 -32.74 19.78
N ALA A 206 -22.96 -32.51 18.47
CA ALA A 206 -21.84 -32.20 17.61
C ALA A 206 -21.23 -30.85 18.04
N PRO A 207 -19.91 -30.64 17.87
CA PRO A 207 -19.32 -29.35 18.17
C PRO A 207 -20.05 -28.28 17.35
N ALA A 208 -20.49 -27.22 18.01
CA ALA A 208 -21.12 -26.08 17.35
C ALA A 208 -20.16 -25.56 16.29
N VAL A 209 -20.51 -25.77 15.02
CA VAL A 209 -19.94 -24.99 13.92
C VAL A 209 -20.36 -23.56 14.23
N ALA A 210 -19.39 -22.67 14.47
CA ALA A 210 -19.67 -21.26 14.68
C ALA A 210 -20.54 -20.78 13.51
N ALA A 211 -21.76 -20.33 13.80
CA ALA A 211 -22.62 -19.73 12.79
C ALA A 211 -21.85 -18.57 12.14
N PRO A 212 -21.93 -18.40 10.80
CA PRO A 212 -21.29 -17.28 10.14
C PRO A 212 -21.80 -16.01 10.78
N VAL A 213 -20.87 -15.17 11.24
CA VAL A 213 -21.28 -13.97 11.93
C VAL A 213 -21.78 -12.97 10.90
N ALA A 214 -23.02 -12.51 11.04
CA ALA A 214 -23.63 -11.57 10.11
C ALA A 214 -22.79 -10.30 9.97
N ALA A 215 -22.56 -9.86 8.72
CA ALA A 215 -21.87 -8.61 8.45
C ALA A 215 -22.75 -7.40 8.84
N SER A 216 -22.14 -6.23 8.97
CA SER A 216 -22.89 -4.99 9.19
C SER A 216 -23.87 -4.74 8.03
N THR A 217 -24.97 -4.04 8.27
CA THR A 217 -25.85 -3.56 7.19
C THR A 217 -25.64 -2.08 6.86
N VAL A 218 -24.76 -1.38 7.60
CA VAL A 218 -24.53 0.08 7.45
C VAL A 218 -23.06 0.43 7.71
N PHE A 219 -22.55 1.45 7.02
CA PHE A 219 -21.25 2.08 7.34
C PHE A 219 -21.36 3.11 8.47
N PRO A 220 -20.27 3.45 9.18
CA PRO A 220 -20.31 4.48 10.21
C PRO A 220 -20.81 5.83 9.68
N SER A 221 -21.51 6.61 10.51
CA SER A 221 -21.87 7.99 10.18
C SER A 221 -20.62 8.80 9.79
N GLY A 222 -20.80 9.70 8.81
CA GLY A 222 -19.71 10.47 8.19
C GLY A 222 -18.92 9.69 7.12
N SER A 223 -19.32 8.48 6.75
CA SER A 223 -18.67 7.73 5.67
C SER A 223 -19.20 8.14 4.29
N ALA A 224 -18.33 8.08 3.29
CA ALA A 224 -18.66 8.14 1.88
C ALA A 224 -18.52 6.76 1.26
N ALA A 225 -19.53 6.29 0.54
CA ALA A 225 -19.49 5.03 -0.19
C ALA A 225 -18.57 5.11 -1.41
N LEU A 226 -17.97 4.00 -1.81
CA LEU A 226 -17.20 3.93 -3.04
C LEU A 226 -18.07 3.42 -4.19
N GLU A 227 -18.39 4.32 -5.11
CA GLU A 227 -19.09 4.02 -6.35
C GLU A 227 -18.08 3.67 -7.45
N TRP A 228 -18.33 2.58 -8.18
CA TRP A 228 -17.51 2.22 -9.34
C TRP A 228 -17.78 3.19 -10.50
N VAL A 229 -16.73 3.78 -11.06
CA VAL A 229 -16.82 4.80 -12.13
C VAL A 229 -16.09 4.40 -13.42
N GLY A 230 -15.34 3.29 -13.43
CA GLY A 230 -14.73 2.78 -14.65
C GLY A 230 -13.66 1.70 -14.42
N GLY A 231 -13.06 1.25 -15.53
CA GLY A 231 -12.06 0.19 -15.55
C GLY A 231 -12.65 -1.18 -15.90
N ARG A 232 -11.89 -2.25 -15.65
CA ARG A 232 -12.27 -3.65 -15.99
C ARG A 232 -12.25 -4.58 -14.78
N PHE A 233 -11.94 -4.05 -13.60
CA PHE A 233 -12.04 -4.76 -12.33
C PHE A 233 -13.17 -4.17 -11.47
N ILE A 234 -13.92 -5.06 -10.84
CA ILE A 234 -14.93 -4.77 -9.82
C ILE A 234 -14.63 -5.70 -8.65
N THR A 235 -14.73 -5.19 -7.42
CA THR A 235 -14.49 -5.93 -6.18
C THR A 235 -15.79 -6.40 -5.56
N ALA A 236 -15.73 -7.46 -4.75
CA ALA A 236 -16.90 -8.00 -4.05
C ALA A 236 -17.30 -7.11 -2.87
N GLY A 237 -18.60 -7.17 -2.54
CA GLY A 237 -19.17 -6.46 -1.40
C GLY A 237 -19.29 -4.95 -1.60
N SER A 238 -19.39 -4.22 -0.49
CA SER A 238 -19.49 -2.77 -0.46
C SER A 238 -18.29 -2.15 0.24
N TRP A 239 -17.91 -0.95 -0.21
CA TRP A 239 -16.75 -0.22 0.30
C TRP A 239 -17.12 1.21 0.68
N ALA A 240 -16.44 1.75 1.67
CA ALA A 240 -16.58 3.14 2.07
C ALA A 240 -15.28 3.72 2.61
N VAL A 241 -15.20 5.04 2.68
CA VAL A 241 -14.09 5.79 3.27
C VAL A 241 -14.62 6.84 4.24
N ARG A 242 -13.81 7.17 5.25
CA ARG A 242 -14.14 8.22 6.21
C ARG A 242 -12.88 9.00 6.59
N ALA A 243 -12.99 10.31 6.59
CA ALA A 243 -11.96 11.18 7.14
C ALA A 243 -11.77 10.91 8.64
N VAL A 244 -10.53 10.78 9.10
CA VAL A 244 -10.25 10.79 10.53
C VAL A 244 -10.17 12.25 10.98
N VAL A 245 -11.15 12.67 11.80
CA VAL A 245 -11.13 14.00 12.42
C VAL A 245 -10.49 13.91 13.81
N PRO A 246 -9.47 14.73 14.12
CA PRO A 246 -8.90 14.82 15.47
C PRO A 246 -9.95 15.20 16.51
N PHE A 247 -9.81 14.68 17.73
CA PHE A 247 -10.69 15.03 18.85
C PHE A 247 -10.59 16.53 19.17
N GLY A 248 -11.70 17.26 19.00
CA GLY A 248 -11.78 18.70 19.29
C GLY A 248 -11.86 19.61 18.07
N GLU A 249 -11.66 19.09 16.85
CA GLU A 249 -11.98 19.82 15.62
C GLU A 249 -13.45 19.63 15.26
N ILE A 250 -14.21 20.73 15.26
CA ILE A 250 -15.55 20.78 14.70
C ILE A 250 -15.36 20.90 13.19
N ALA A 251 -15.71 19.86 12.42
CA ALA A 251 -15.89 20.02 10.99
C ALA A 251 -16.85 21.19 10.80
N ALA A 252 -16.41 22.26 10.11
CA ALA A 252 -17.29 23.38 9.80
C ALA A 252 -18.55 22.79 9.15
N ALA A 253 -19.67 22.83 9.89
CA ALA A 253 -20.87 22.09 9.56
C ALA A 253 -21.54 22.74 8.34
N GLY A 254 -21.14 22.29 7.15
CA GLY A 254 -21.99 22.23 5.96
C GLY A 254 -22.53 20.81 5.83
N ALA A 255 -23.74 20.65 5.29
CA ALA A 255 -24.34 19.34 5.07
C ALA A 255 -23.47 18.50 4.12
N GLY A 256 -22.90 17.40 4.63
CA GLY A 256 -22.07 16.45 3.89
C GLY A 256 -20.80 16.10 4.66
N ALA A 257 -20.49 14.81 4.80
CA ALA A 257 -19.24 14.37 5.40
C ALA A 257 -18.02 14.90 4.61
N PRO A 258 -16.93 15.34 5.27
CA PRO A 258 -15.75 15.78 4.56
C PRO A 258 -15.16 14.61 3.77
N ILE A 259 -15.15 14.73 2.44
CA ILE A 259 -14.51 13.76 1.57
C ILE A 259 -13.01 13.87 1.78
N ALA A 260 -12.36 12.85 2.36
CA ALA A 260 -10.91 12.85 2.54
C ALA A 260 -10.14 12.06 1.46
N VAL A 261 -10.86 11.29 0.64
CA VAL A 261 -10.35 10.65 -0.58
C VAL A 261 -11.41 10.79 -1.64
N ALA A 262 -11.08 11.40 -2.78
CA ALA A 262 -12.04 11.57 -3.87
C ALA A 262 -12.11 10.33 -4.79
N LEU A 263 -10.95 9.75 -5.10
CA LEU A 263 -10.79 8.67 -6.06
C LEU A 263 -9.87 7.59 -5.51
N ILE A 264 -10.21 6.34 -5.81
CA ILE A 264 -9.42 5.16 -5.46
C ILE A 264 -9.26 4.30 -6.71
N GLY A 265 -8.02 4.00 -7.07
CA GLY A 265 -7.73 2.92 -8.00
C GLY A 265 -7.46 1.63 -7.24
N MET A 266 -7.98 0.51 -7.74
CA MET A 266 -7.83 -0.81 -7.14
C MET A 266 -7.33 -1.83 -8.17
N MET A 267 -6.26 -2.54 -7.81
CA MET A 267 -5.62 -3.56 -8.62
C MET A 267 -5.54 -4.86 -7.82
N PRO A 268 -6.26 -5.93 -8.21
CA PRO A 268 -6.20 -7.19 -7.50
C PRO A 268 -4.89 -7.94 -7.82
N ARG A 269 -4.41 -8.71 -6.86
CA ARG A 269 -3.29 -9.64 -7.05
C ARG A 269 -3.73 -10.92 -7.77
N THR A 270 -4.03 -10.85 -9.06
CA THR A 270 -4.53 -12.00 -9.84
C THR A 270 -3.56 -12.52 -10.88
N LEU A 271 -2.95 -11.62 -11.66
CA LEU A 271 -2.02 -11.99 -12.72
C LEU A 271 -0.75 -12.61 -12.11
N ASN A 272 -0.27 -13.71 -12.69
CA ASN A 272 0.99 -14.40 -12.33
C ASN A 272 1.10 -14.91 -10.87
N SER A 273 -0.02 -14.95 -10.13
CA SER A 273 -0.09 -15.35 -8.71
C SER A 273 0.40 -16.77 -8.40
N GLY A 274 0.62 -17.61 -9.42
CA GLY A 274 1.17 -18.96 -9.30
C GLY A 274 2.67 -19.08 -9.58
N GLU A 275 3.35 -18.01 -9.99
CA GLU A 275 4.79 -18.02 -10.26
C GLU A 275 5.59 -17.95 -8.94
N GLN A 276 6.80 -18.52 -8.92
CA GLN A 276 7.61 -18.61 -7.70
C GLN A 276 8.19 -17.27 -7.25
N ASP A 277 8.31 -16.33 -8.18
CA ASP A 277 8.82 -14.99 -8.00
C ASP A 277 7.73 -13.97 -7.61
N PHE A 278 6.56 -14.47 -7.20
CA PHE A 278 5.49 -13.70 -6.58
C PHE A 278 5.48 -13.87 -5.05
N ILE A 279 5.33 -12.77 -4.32
CA ILE A 279 5.18 -12.82 -2.86
C ILE A 279 3.92 -13.62 -2.47
N ASN A 280 4.10 -14.79 -1.87
CA ASN A 280 2.96 -15.61 -1.47
C ASN A 280 2.11 -14.96 -0.36
N GLN A 281 0.87 -15.44 -0.22
CA GLN A 281 -0.11 -14.90 0.74
C GLN A 281 0.39 -14.95 2.19
N MET A 282 1.13 -16.00 2.57
CA MET A 282 1.70 -16.12 3.92
C MET A 282 2.71 -15.01 4.20
N ARG A 283 3.55 -14.67 3.22
CA ARG A 283 4.50 -13.57 3.35
C ARG A 283 3.81 -12.22 3.39
N LEU A 284 2.77 -11.99 2.57
CA LEU A 284 1.96 -10.77 2.65
C LEU A 284 1.25 -10.64 4.01
N ALA A 285 0.75 -11.75 4.58
CA ALA A 285 0.15 -11.75 5.91
C ALA A 285 1.17 -11.37 7.00
N GLN A 286 2.39 -11.93 6.95
CA GLN A 286 3.46 -11.56 7.88
C GLN A 286 3.85 -10.08 7.77
N LEU A 287 3.94 -9.56 6.54
CA LEU A 287 4.24 -8.14 6.31
C LEU A 287 3.10 -7.25 6.82
N ALA A 288 1.84 -7.63 6.59
CA ALA A 288 0.68 -6.92 7.12
C ALA A 288 0.71 -6.86 8.65
N GLU A 289 0.96 -7.99 9.31
CA GLU A 289 1.04 -8.10 10.78
C GLU A 289 2.19 -7.27 11.36
N SER A 290 3.33 -7.23 10.67
CA SER A 290 4.49 -6.45 11.12
C SER A 290 4.49 -4.99 10.65
N GLY A 291 3.48 -4.54 9.90
CA GLY A 291 3.46 -3.21 9.27
C GLY A 291 4.57 -2.98 8.23
N GLY A 292 5.07 -4.06 7.60
CA GLY A 292 6.17 -4.03 6.63
C GLY A 292 5.78 -3.49 5.24
N LYS A 293 6.76 -3.53 4.32
CA LYS A 293 6.60 -3.20 2.91
C LYS A 293 6.88 -4.43 2.02
N ALA A 294 6.33 -4.43 0.81
CA ALA A 294 6.57 -5.44 -0.20
C ALA A 294 7.14 -4.80 -1.48
N PRO A 295 8.14 -5.44 -2.10
CA PRO A 295 8.65 -4.98 -3.39
C PRO A 295 7.60 -5.15 -4.49
N THR A 296 7.50 -4.21 -5.42
CA THR A 296 6.65 -4.21 -6.61
C THR A 296 7.41 -3.57 -7.78
N ARG A 297 7.07 -3.93 -9.02
CA ARG A 297 7.64 -3.36 -10.25
C ARG A 297 6.72 -2.39 -10.97
N VAL A 298 5.57 -2.14 -10.38
CA VAL A 298 4.66 -1.09 -10.81
C VAL A 298 4.04 -0.42 -9.59
N ARG A 299 3.94 0.91 -9.66
CA ARG A 299 3.12 1.72 -8.76
C ARG A 299 2.31 2.72 -9.56
N PHE A 300 1.19 3.14 -9.00
CA PHE A 300 0.24 4.04 -9.63
C PHE A 300 -0.04 5.24 -8.73
N ARG A 301 -0.34 6.37 -9.35
CA ARG A 301 -0.79 7.58 -8.65
C ARG A 301 -1.79 8.34 -9.50
N TRP A 302 -2.52 9.24 -8.84
CA TRP A 302 -3.40 10.19 -9.51
C TRP A 302 -2.62 11.46 -9.84
N GLU A 303 -2.69 11.91 -11.10
CA GLU A 303 -2.05 13.13 -11.57
C GLU A 303 -3.04 14.05 -12.24
N ASP A 304 -2.75 15.35 -12.21
CA ASP A 304 -3.47 16.33 -13.03
C ASP A 304 -3.23 16.02 -14.51
N ASP A 305 -4.29 15.95 -15.30
CA ASP A 305 -4.23 15.71 -16.75
C ASP A 305 -3.81 16.94 -17.56
N GLY A 306 -3.43 18.03 -16.88
CA GLY A 306 -3.08 19.32 -17.47
C GLY A 306 -4.29 20.25 -17.62
N HIS A 307 -5.50 19.75 -17.39
CA HIS A 307 -6.73 20.54 -17.42
C HIS A 307 -7.33 20.77 -16.04
N GLY A 308 -6.71 20.28 -14.97
CA GLY A 308 -7.21 20.36 -13.61
C GLY A 308 -8.07 19.18 -13.20
N ARG A 309 -8.13 18.10 -14.00
CA ARG A 309 -8.83 16.85 -13.65
C ARG A 309 -7.80 15.77 -13.34
N LEU A 310 -8.17 14.84 -12.46
CA LEU A 310 -7.27 13.73 -12.13
C LEU A 310 -7.39 12.58 -13.14
N SER A 311 -6.24 12.03 -13.51
CA SER A 311 -6.07 10.85 -14.35
C SER A 311 -5.07 9.88 -13.69
N PRO A 312 -5.29 8.56 -13.76
CA PRO A 312 -4.36 7.60 -13.19
C PRO A 312 -3.12 7.44 -14.09
N LYS A 313 -1.93 7.39 -13.46
CA LYS A 313 -0.64 7.18 -14.12
C LYS A 313 0.10 6.02 -13.47
N GLY A 314 0.80 5.22 -14.28
CA GLY A 314 1.58 4.08 -13.82
C GLY A 314 3.06 4.27 -14.08
N TYR A 315 3.89 3.78 -13.17
CA TYR A 315 5.35 3.85 -13.26
C TYR A 315 5.99 2.50 -13.00
N HIS A 316 7.00 2.17 -13.80
CA HIS A 316 7.91 1.08 -13.49
C HIS A 316 8.82 1.46 -12.33
N THR A 317 8.89 0.61 -11.32
CA THR A 317 9.63 0.87 -10.08
C THR A 317 10.76 -0.14 -9.92
N PRO A 318 11.89 0.06 -10.63
CA PRO A 318 13.07 -0.79 -10.45
C PRO A 318 13.66 -0.58 -9.05
N THR A 319 14.40 -1.56 -8.55
CA THR A 319 14.89 -1.56 -7.15
C THR A 319 15.78 -0.35 -6.87
N GLU A 320 16.63 -0.01 -7.84
CA GLU A 320 17.55 1.13 -7.82
C GLU A 320 16.87 2.50 -7.76
N SER A 321 15.57 2.59 -8.11
CA SER A 321 14.82 3.85 -7.97
C SER A 321 14.55 4.23 -6.52
N GLY A 322 14.64 3.28 -5.58
CA GLY A 322 14.20 3.47 -4.19
C GLY A 322 12.67 3.53 -4.02
N LEU A 323 11.90 3.41 -5.10
CA LEU A 323 10.43 3.50 -5.12
C LEU A 323 9.75 2.15 -5.26
N SER A 324 10.51 1.05 -5.18
CA SER A 324 9.99 -0.30 -5.42
C SER A 324 9.20 -0.89 -4.27
N GLU A 325 9.06 -0.24 -3.12
CA GLU A 325 8.46 -0.82 -1.91
C GLU A 325 7.11 -0.19 -1.59
N VAL A 326 6.08 -1.00 -1.35
CA VAL A 326 4.73 -0.54 -1.00
C VAL A 326 4.32 -1.06 0.39
N PRO A 327 3.77 -0.21 1.29
CA PRO A 327 3.25 -0.66 2.57
C PRO A 327 2.20 -1.78 2.44
N VAL A 328 2.36 -2.84 3.23
CA VAL A 328 1.40 -3.96 3.29
C VAL A 328 0.61 -3.86 4.59
N ARG A 329 -0.72 -3.90 4.52
CA ARG A 329 -1.61 -3.67 5.66
C ARG A 329 -2.76 -4.66 5.70
N GLU A 330 -3.16 -5.02 6.90
CA GLU A 330 -4.33 -5.87 7.11
C GLU A 330 -5.59 -4.99 7.08
N MET A 331 -6.57 -5.41 6.28
CA MET A 331 -7.95 -5.00 6.49
C MET A 331 -8.49 -5.84 7.64
N LYS A 332 -8.55 -5.25 8.83
CA LYS A 332 -8.82 -6.00 10.07
C LYS A 332 -10.31 -6.03 10.37
N LEU A 333 -10.84 -7.21 10.68
CA LEU A 333 -12.23 -7.34 11.11
C LEU A 333 -12.43 -6.70 12.48
N ASN A 334 -13.22 -5.64 12.53
CA ASN A 334 -13.72 -5.06 13.75
C ASN A 334 -14.96 -5.84 14.20
N THR A 335 -14.85 -6.56 15.32
CA THR A 335 -15.93 -7.45 15.81
C THR A 335 -17.14 -6.69 16.33
N GLN A 336 -17.00 -5.40 16.64
CA GLN A 336 -18.11 -4.55 17.12
C GLN A 336 -18.92 -4.01 15.94
N THR A 337 -18.24 -3.43 14.96
CA THR A 337 -18.88 -2.85 13.78
C THR A 337 -19.22 -3.89 12.72
N ARG A 338 -18.60 -5.08 12.76
CA ARG A 338 -18.70 -6.14 11.74
C ARG A 338 -18.23 -5.68 10.35
N LEU A 339 -17.29 -4.74 10.32
CA LEU A 339 -16.64 -4.25 9.11
C LEU A 339 -15.16 -4.61 9.14
N TYR A 340 -14.58 -4.80 7.96
CA TYR A 340 -13.13 -4.80 7.82
C TYR A 340 -12.64 -3.36 7.70
N GLU A 341 -11.62 -3.00 8.47
CA GLU A 341 -11.19 -1.61 8.64
C GLU A 341 -9.67 -1.49 8.50
N PHE A 342 -9.21 -0.45 7.83
CA PHE A 342 -7.81 -0.02 7.79
C PHE A 342 -7.76 1.51 7.82
N THR A 343 -6.82 2.10 8.58
CA THR A 343 -6.61 3.55 8.60
C THR A 343 -5.22 3.88 8.08
N THR A 344 -5.13 4.76 7.08
CA THR A 344 -3.86 5.18 6.47
C THR A 344 -2.98 5.94 7.45
N GLU A 345 -1.66 5.92 7.23
CA GLU A 345 -0.68 6.61 8.09
C GLU A 345 -0.27 8.01 7.61
N GLY A 346 -0.94 8.54 6.58
CA GLY A 346 -0.69 9.89 6.05
C GLY A 346 -1.07 11.02 7.00
N VAL A 347 -0.65 12.24 6.66
CA VAL A 347 -0.88 13.47 7.46
C VAL A 347 -2.36 13.76 7.71
N LYS A 348 -3.22 13.43 6.74
CA LYS A 348 -4.68 13.46 6.86
C LYS A 348 -5.19 12.02 6.74
N PRO A 349 -5.18 11.24 7.84
CA PRO A 349 -5.47 9.82 7.77
C PRO A 349 -6.93 9.55 7.42
N VAL A 350 -7.15 8.43 6.74
CA VAL A 350 -8.47 8.03 6.23
C VAL A 350 -8.71 6.58 6.62
N THR A 351 -9.90 6.31 7.16
CA THR A 351 -10.34 4.94 7.40
C THR A 351 -11.05 4.40 6.17
N ILE A 352 -10.59 3.26 5.66
CA ILE A 352 -11.19 2.47 4.59
C ILE A 352 -11.99 1.34 5.24
N TYR A 353 -13.23 1.18 4.80
CA TYR A 353 -14.14 0.14 5.21
C TYR A 353 -14.43 -0.81 4.07
N TRP A 354 -14.46 -2.10 4.38
CA TRP A 354 -14.99 -3.12 3.49
C TRP A 354 -16.02 -3.98 4.20
N ASN A 355 -17.15 -4.19 3.52
CA ASN A 355 -18.18 -5.13 3.89
C ASN A 355 -18.25 -6.22 2.82
N PRO A 356 -18.10 -7.52 3.16
CA PRO A 356 -18.20 -8.59 2.16
C PRO A 356 -19.60 -8.69 1.54
N ASP A 357 -20.64 -8.24 2.24
CA ASP A 357 -22.00 -8.19 1.72
C ASP A 357 -22.22 -6.94 0.87
N LYS A 358 -22.99 -7.09 -0.22
CA LYS A 358 -23.39 -5.97 -1.06
C LYS A 358 -24.55 -5.24 -0.39
N LEU A 359 -24.29 -4.04 0.11
CA LEU A 359 -25.28 -3.19 0.76
C LEU A 359 -26.11 -2.40 -0.26
N GLU A 360 -27.40 -2.26 0.02
CA GLU A 360 -28.28 -1.30 -0.66
C GLU A 360 -28.06 0.07 -0.02
N LEU A 361 -27.24 0.91 -0.66
CA LEU A 361 -26.88 2.23 -0.15
C LEU A 361 -27.74 3.30 -0.81
N ASP A 362 -28.32 4.19 0.01
CA ASP A 362 -29.01 5.38 -0.48
C ASP A 362 -27.97 6.43 -0.87
N ILE A 363 -27.68 6.50 -2.18
CA ILE A 363 -26.69 7.40 -2.77
C ILE A 363 -27.46 8.59 -3.37
N PRO A 364 -27.27 9.82 -2.87
CA PRO A 364 -27.93 11.00 -3.41
C PRO A 364 -27.57 11.19 -4.90
N SER A 365 -28.58 11.41 -5.73
CA SER A 365 -28.42 11.60 -7.19
C SER A 365 -27.72 12.91 -7.58
N ASN A 366 -27.53 13.84 -6.63
CA ASN A 366 -26.86 15.12 -6.87
C ASN A 366 -25.95 15.50 -5.69
N THR A 367 -24.83 14.81 -5.57
CA THR A 367 -23.73 15.27 -4.72
C THR A 367 -22.96 16.33 -5.50
N GLY A 368 -22.89 17.58 -5.01
CA GLY A 368 -22.26 18.72 -5.69
C GLY A 368 -20.81 18.53 -6.17
N HIS A 369 -20.19 17.37 -5.89
CA HIS A 369 -18.94 16.88 -6.48
C HIS A 369 -19.20 15.98 -7.70
N GLN A 370 -19.74 16.54 -8.79
CA GLN A 370 -19.96 15.83 -10.05
C GLN A 370 -18.72 15.73 -10.95
N ASP A 371 -17.56 16.15 -10.44
CA ASP A 371 -16.29 16.09 -11.14
C ASP A 371 -15.97 14.65 -11.52
N SER A 372 -16.12 14.33 -12.80
CA SER A 372 -15.81 13.00 -13.31
C SER A 372 -14.30 12.92 -13.55
N PRO A 373 -13.60 11.89 -13.06
CA PRO A 373 -12.19 11.70 -13.36
C PRO A 373 -11.95 11.55 -14.88
N SER A 374 -10.75 11.88 -15.32
CA SER A 374 -10.29 11.65 -16.69
C SER A 374 -9.75 10.23 -16.78
N LEU A 375 -10.65 9.26 -17.00
CA LEU A 375 -10.32 7.83 -17.00
C LEU A 375 -9.95 7.37 -18.42
N PRO A 376 -8.68 7.02 -18.69
CA PRO A 376 -8.30 6.46 -19.97
C PRO A 376 -8.80 5.02 -20.11
N SER A 377 -8.93 4.54 -21.35
CA SER A 377 -9.27 3.14 -21.65
C SER A 377 -8.20 2.16 -21.17
N SER A 378 -6.94 2.57 -21.19
CA SER A 378 -5.82 1.88 -20.55
C SER A 378 -4.82 2.89 -19.99
N ILE A 379 -4.21 2.58 -18.84
CA ILE A 379 -3.05 3.29 -18.32
C ILE A 379 -1.80 2.79 -19.05
N THR A 380 -1.01 3.73 -19.58
CA THR A 380 0.38 3.47 -19.95
C THR A 380 1.26 3.54 -18.72
N VAL A 381 1.95 2.44 -18.41
CA VAL A 381 3.01 2.37 -17.40
C VAL A 381 4.30 2.86 -18.05
N LEU A 382 4.93 3.86 -17.45
CA LEU A 382 6.12 4.52 -17.99
C LEU A 382 7.36 4.15 -17.15
N PRO A 383 8.56 4.08 -17.75
CA PRO A 383 9.79 4.09 -16.97
C PRO A 383 9.88 5.37 -16.13
N ILE A 384 10.48 5.28 -14.95
CA ILE A 384 10.82 6.48 -14.18
C ILE A 384 11.89 7.25 -14.97
N PRO A 385 11.69 8.55 -15.25
CA PRO A 385 12.71 9.33 -15.95
C PRO A 385 14.02 9.32 -15.16
N GLU A 386 15.11 8.86 -15.79
CA GLU A 386 16.46 9.17 -15.30
C GLU A 386 16.65 10.69 -15.42
N LYS A 387 17.18 11.33 -14.37
CA LYS A 387 17.32 12.78 -14.15
C LYS A 387 17.19 13.66 -15.41
N VAL A 388 16.34 14.68 -15.30
CA VAL A 388 16.06 15.72 -16.30
C VAL A 388 17.36 16.28 -16.89
N GLY A 389 17.71 15.84 -18.09
CA GLY A 389 18.63 16.59 -18.95
C GLY A 389 17.94 17.87 -19.41
N SER A 390 18.69 18.98 -19.48
CA SER A 390 18.21 20.36 -19.65
C SER A 390 17.32 20.64 -20.87
N ASP A 391 17.15 19.68 -21.79
CA ASP A 391 16.61 19.93 -23.13
C ASP A 391 15.36 19.08 -23.47
N ILE A 392 14.72 18.46 -22.46
CA ILE A 392 13.42 17.79 -22.64
C ILE A 392 12.47 18.33 -21.57
N GLU A 393 11.29 18.81 -21.96
CA GLU A 393 10.16 19.09 -21.06
C GLU A 393 9.65 17.77 -20.43
N SER A 394 10.47 17.12 -19.61
CA SER A 394 10.09 15.93 -18.87
C SER A 394 9.46 16.33 -17.54
N TYR A 395 8.29 15.75 -17.25
CA TYR A 395 7.68 15.83 -15.93
C TYR A 395 8.70 15.36 -14.88
N PRO A 396 8.80 16.04 -13.72
CA PRO A 396 9.77 15.66 -12.70
C PRO A 396 9.54 14.20 -12.28
N ALA A 397 10.63 13.48 -12.08
CA ALA A 397 10.59 12.11 -11.62
C ALA A 397 9.80 12.01 -10.30
N PRO A 398 8.93 10.99 -10.13
CA PRO A 398 8.16 10.83 -8.91
C PRO A 398 9.07 10.59 -7.70
N THR A 399 8.58 10.93 -6.52
CA THR A 399 9.19 10.65 -5.21
C THR A 399 8.24 9.82 -4.33
N GLU A 400 8.73 9.25 -3.23
CA GLU A 400 7.92 8.39 -2.34
C GLU A 400 6.66 9.13 -1.82
N GLY A 401 6.76 10.42 -1.50
CA GLY A 401 5.62 11.22 -1.03
C GLY A 401 4.54 11.48 -2.08
N ASP A 402 4.85 11.25 -3.36
CA ASP A 402 3.85 11.35 -4.43
C ASP A 402 2.97 10.09 -4.53
N PHE A 403 3.31 9.00 -3.85
CA PHE A 403 2.54 7.77 -3.81
C PHE A 403 1.78 7.64 -2.49
N GLU A 404 0.45 7.62 -2.56
CA GLU A 404 -0.43 7.28 -1.43
C GLU A 404 -1.08 5.93 -1.74
N ASP A 405 -0.29 4.87 -1.61
CA ASP A 405 -0.65 3.52 -2.05
C ASP A 405 -0.34 2.44 -1.01
N TYR A 406 -1.14 1.39 -1.03
CA TYR A 406 -1.10 0.32 -0.03
C TYR A 406 -1.44 -1.02 -0.68
N ILE A 407 -0.87 -2.11 -0.16
CA ILE A 407 -1.34 -3.47 -0.42
C ILE A 407 -2.20 -3.90 0.76
N LEU A 408 -3.51 -4.07 0.53
CA LEU A 408 -4.46 -4.54 1.53
C LEU A 408 -4.57 -6.06 1.51
N VAL A 409 -4.49 -6.68 2.68
CA VAL A 409 -4.59 -8.13 2.90
C VAL A 409 -5.81 -8.45 3.77
N PHE A 410 -6.59 -9.45 3.37
CA PHE A 410 -7.86 -9.81 4.01
C PHE A 410 -7.75 -11.18 4.69
N LEU A 411 -7.20 -11.22 5.91
CA LEU A 411 -6.97 -12.47 6.63
C LEU A 411 -8.29 -13.16 6.99
N GLY A 412 -8.34 -14.48 6.81
CA GLY A 412 -9.53 -15.29 7.10
C GLY A 412 -10.66 -15.18 6.07
N THR A 413 -10.39 -14.59 4.90
CA THR A 413 -11.34 -14.50 3.78
C THR A 413 -10.74 -15.05 2.49
N ASP A 414 -11.58 -15.29 1.50
CA ASP A 414 -11.17 -15.66 0.13
C ASP A 414 -10.84 -14.43 -0.74
N MET A 415 -10.89 -13.20 -0.20
CA MET A 415 -10.59 -12.00 -0.96
C MET A 415 -9.08 -11.92 -1.26
N PRO A 416 -8.64 -11.89 -2.53
CA PRO A 416 -7.23 -11.72 -2.86
C PRO A 416 -6.71 -10.37 -2.34
N PRO A 417 -5.40 -10.26 -2.06
CA PRO A 417 -4.79 -8.97 -1.75
C PRO A 417 -5.07 -7.94 -2.85
N ILE A 418 -5.35 -6.70 -2.46
CA ILE A 418 -5.67 -5.61 -3.37
C ILE A 418 -4.65 -4.50 -3.17
N TYR A 419 -3.96 -4.10 -4.24
CA TYR A 419 -3.22 -2.85 -4.27
C TYR A 419 -4.17 -1.69 -4.52
N ILE A 420 -4.09 -0.66 -3.69
CA ILE A 420 -4.89 0.55 -3.79
C ILE A 420 -4.00 1.79 -3.88
N TYR A 421 -4.49 2.84 -4.54
CA TYR A 421 -3.85 4.16 -4.53
C TYR A 421 -4.91 5.26 -4.50
N LEU A 422 -4.64 6.29 -3.68
CA LEU A 422 -5.64 7.26 -3.24
C LEU A 422 -5.35 8.66 -3.80
N SER A 423 -6.40 9.35 -4.24
CA SER A 423 -6.33 10.80 -4.48
C SER A 423 -6.64 11.58 -3.20
N LYS A 424 -6.19 12.83 -3.14
CA LYS A 424 -6.67 13.78 -2.13
C LYS A 424 -8.04 14.36 -2.57
N PRO A 425 -8.79 15.02 -1.67
CA PRO A 425 -10.03 15.70 -2.06
C PRO A 425 -9.78 16.80 -3.10
N PRO A 426 -10.80 17.17 -3.90
CA PRO A 426 -10.71 18.33 -4.77
C PRO A 426 -10.37 19.58 -3.95
N VAL A 427 -9.73 20.55 -4.59
CA VAL A 427 -9.49 21.86 -3.98
C VAL A 427 -10.79 22.65 -3.84
N GLU A 428 -10.90 23.43 -2.76
CA GLU A 428 -11.99 24.39 -2.56
C GLU A 428 -11.50 25.83 -2.72
N PHE A 429 -12.43 26.75 -2.98
CA PHE A 429 -12.09 28.16 -3.12
C PHE A 429 -11.52 28.70 -1.80
N LEU A 430 -10.38 29.39 -1.87
CA LEU A 430 -9.62 29.92 -0.73
C LEU A 430 -8.90 28.86 0.11
N ASP A 431 -8.80 27.60 -0.33
CA ASP A 431 -7.89 26.65 0.29
C ASP A 431 -6.46 27.21 0.30
N VAL A 432 -5.78 27.09 1.44
CA VAL A 432 -4.38 27.49 1.62
C VAL A 432 -3.59 26.33 2.20
N GLU A 433 -2.61 25.86 1.44
CA GLU A 433 -1.66 24.81 1.82
C GLU A 433 -0.28 25.16 1.22
N LEU A 434 0.75 24.35 1.50
CA LEU A 434 1.97 24.42 0.69
C LEU A 434 1.64 24.01 -0.75
N TYR A 435 2.32 24.59 -1.74
CA TYR A 435 2.02 24.27 -3.13
C TYR A 435 2.20 22.77 -3.45
N SER A 436 3.22 22.14 -2.87
CA SER A 436 3.46 20.70 -2.92
C SER A 436 2.30 19.86 -2.37
N ASP A 437 1.53 20.37 -1.41
CA ASP A 437 0.39 19.67 -0.82
C ASP A 437 -0.85 19.61 -1.72
N PHE A 438 -0.97 20.52 -2.70
CA PHE A 438 -2.03 20.47 -3.69
C PHE A 438 -1.82 19.37 -4.76
N LYS A 439 -0.66 18.70 -4.78
CA LYS A 439 -0.46 17.53 -5.64
C LYS A 439 -1.53 16.47 -5.34
N ARG A 440 -2.01 15.79 -6.39
CA ARG A 440 -3.08 14.78 -6.34
C ARG A 440 -4.47 15.29 -5.93
N ARG A 441 -4.69 16.62 -5.89
CA ARG A 441 -6.02 17.24 -5.70
C ARG A 441 -6.59 17.67 -7.05
N SER A 442 -7.84 17.31 -7.35
CA SER A 442 -8.55 17.83 -8.53
C SER A 442 -8.72 19.33 -8.39
N ARG A 443 -8.39 20.08 -9.44
CA ARG A 443 -8.68 21.51 -9.57
C ARG A 443 -10.02 21.78 -10.26
N GLN A 444 -10.74 20.72 -10.61
CA GLN A 444 -12.09 20.73 -11.17
C GLN A 444 -12.20 21.48 -12.51
N GLY A 445 -11.07 21.67 -13.19
CA GLY A 445 -10.98 22.55 -14.34
C GLY A 445 -11.31 24.02 -14.08
N LYS A 446 -11.60 24.40 -12.83
CA LYS A 446 -12.12 25.72 -12.43
C LYS A 446 -11.12 26.54 -11.63
N TYR A 447 -10.21 25.88 -10.92
CA TYR A 447 -9.30 26.53 -9.99
C TYR A 447 -7.83 26.38 -10.40
N GLU A 448 -6.99 27.25 -9.86
CA GLU A 448 -5.53 27.18 -9.89
C GLU A 448 -4.97 27.53 -8.51
N ALA A 449 -3.83 26.94 -8.15
CA ALA A 449 -3.11 27.28 -6.94
C ALA A 449 -2.05 28.34 -7.27
N ASP A 450 -2.11 29.46 -6.55
CA ASP A 450 -1.30 30.64 -6.77
C ASP A 450 -0.31 30.84 -5.61
N HIS A 451 0.98 30.95 -5.91
CA HIS A 451 2.06 31.05 -4.92
C HIS A 451 2.10 32.44 -4.29
N MET A 452 2.13 32.49 -2.95
CA MET A 452 2.10 33.73 -2.18
C MET A 452 3.19 33.66 -1.09
N PRO A 453 4.39 34.24 -1.31
CA PRO A 453 4.78 35.10 -2.43
C PRO A 453 5.09 34.31 -3.72
N SER A 454 5.26 35.03 -4.85
CA SER A 454 5.55 34.38 -6.13
C SER A 454 6.75 33.41 -6.08
N ALA A 455 6.62 32.25 -6.75
CA ALA A 455 7.70 31.26 -6.81
C ALA A 455 9.02 31.83 -7.35
N ALA A 456 8.95 32.80 -8.28
CA ALA A 456 10.13 33.48 -8.81
C ALA A 456 10.89 34.28 -7.73
N ALA A 457 10.18 34.98 -6.84
CA ALA A 457 10.78 35.69 -5.71
C ALA A 457 11.43 34.74 -4.70
N VAL A 458 10.78 33.61 -4.42
CA VAL A 458 11.34 32.57 -3.53
C VAL A 458 12.60 31.96 -4.14
N LYS A 459 12.59 31.61 -5.43
CA LYS A 459 13.80 31.12 -6.13
C LYS A 459 14.94 32.13 -6.07
N ALA A 460 14.66 33.42 -6.25
CA ALA A 460 15.66 34.48 -6.13
C ALA A 460 16.22 34.60 -4.70
N TYR A 461 15.35 34.54 -3.68
CA TYR A 461 15.75 34.54 -2.28
C TYR A 461 16.65 33.35 -1.94
N LEU A 462 16.28 32.14 -2.36
CA LEU A 462 17.07 30.94 -2.10
C LEU A 462 18.45 31.00 -2.76
N LYS A 463 18.52 31.45 -4.02
CA LYS A 463 19.80 31.65 -4.73
C LYS A 463 20.72 32.65 -4.03
N ALA A 464 20.16 33.73 -3.48
CA ALA A 464 20.94 34.77 -2.82
C ALA A 464 21.45 34.35 -1.43
N ASN A 465 20.64 33.62 -0.66
CA ASN A 465 20.95 33.28 0.74
C ASN A 465 21.59 31.90 0.92
N TYR A 466 21.43 31.00 -0.05
CA TYR A 466 21.96 29.64 -0.01
C TYR A 466 22.73 29.31 -1.29
N PRO A 467 23.89 29.95 -1.54
CA PRO A 467 24.65 29.79 -2.79
C PRO A 467 25.19 28.37 -3.03
N GLY A 468 25.15 27.50 -2.01
CA GLY A 468 25.51 26.09 -2.13
C GLY A 468 24.38 25.16 -2.59
N MET A 469 23.13 25.65 -2.70
CA MET A 469 22.03 24.85 -3.22
C MET A 469 22.16 24.67 -4.74
N THR A 470 21.88 23.45 -5.20
CA THR A 470 21.80 23.18 -6.64
C THR A 470 20.55 23.83 -7.25
N PRO A 471 20.53 24.11 -8.56
CA PRO A 471 19.32 24.57 -9.24
C PRO A 471 18.11 23.65 -9.00
N GLU A 472 18.32 22.34 -8.91
CA GLU A 472 17.31 21.33 -8.65
C GLU A 472 16.75 21.45 -7.22
N ASP A 473 17.62 21.62 -6.22
CA ASP A 473 17.19 21.81 -4.82
C ASP A 473 16.39 23.11 -4.66
N ILE A 474 16.77 24.17 -5.37
CA ILE A 474 16.04 25.44 -5.39
C ILE A 474 14.64 25.25 -6.00
N GLU A 475 14.53 24.49 -7.09
CA GLU A 475 13.24 24.19 -7.71
C GLU A 475 12.34 23.43 -6.74
N LEU A 476 12.86 22.37 -6.11
CA LEU A 476 12.13 21.58 -5.12
C LEU A 476 11.68 22.43 -3.94
N ALA A 477 12.60 23.19 -3.33
CA ALA A 477 12.30 24.05 -2.18
C ALA A 477 11.29 25.16 -2.53
N SER A 478 11.25 25.63 -3.77
CA SER A 478 10.26 26.63 -4.20
C SER A 478 8.83 26.09 -4.29
N GLN A 479 8.63 24.76 -4.24
CA GLN A 479 7.30 24.14 -4.16
C GLN A 479 6.76 24.10 -2.72
N ASP A 480 7.59 24.30 -1.71
CA ASP A 480 7.18 24.34 -0.30
C ASP A 480 6.95 25.78 0.16
N VAL A 481 6.11 26.48 -0.60
CA VAL A 481 5.67 27.86 -0.35
C VAL A 481 4.15 27.85 -0.24
N ALA A 482 3.60 28.69 0.63
CA ALA A 482 2.15 28.83 0.74
C ALA A 482 1.53 29.21 -0.61
N ALA A 483 0.45 28.54 -0.97
CA ALA A 483 -0.33 28.85 -2.15
C ALA A 483 -1.83 28.86 -1.83
N ILE A 484 -2.57 29.69 -2.57
CA ILE A 484 -4.03 29.82 -2.44
C ILE A 484 -4.75 29.31 -3.67
N VAL A 485 -5.85 28.61 -3.44
CA VAL A 485 -6.73 28.14 -4.51
C VAL A 485 -7.71 29.24 -4.91
N ILE A 486 -7.59 29.69 -6.15
CA ILE A 486 -8.40 30.77 -6.72
C ILE A 486 -8.96 30.38 -8.09
N PRO A 487 -10.05 31.00 -8.57
CA PRO A 487 -10.57 30.72 -9.91
C PRO A 487 -9.52 31.01 -10.98
N LYS A 488 -9.47 30.19 -12.03
CA LYS A 488 -8.52 30.34 -13.15
C LYS A 488 -8.51 31.75 -13.72
N GLU A 489 -9.66 32.38 -13.86
CA GLU A 489 -9.74 33.72 -14.42
C GLU A 489 -9.10 34.77 -13.51
N VAL A 490 -9.15 34.59 -12.19
CA VAL A 490 -8.52 35.51 -11.23
C VAL A 490 -7.01 35.34 -11.30
N HIS A 491 -6.50 34.10 -11.26
CA HIS A 491 -5.07 33.83 -11.38
C HIS A 491 -4.53 34.37 -12.72
N GLN A 492 -5.15 33.98 -13.83
CA GLN A 492 -4.67 34.29 -15.18
C GLN A 492 -4.82 35.77 -15.57
N LYS A 493 -5.79 36.51 -15.03
CA LYS A 493 -6.06 37.90 -15.47
C LYS A 493 -5.65 38.94 -14.45
N VAL A 494 -5.75 38.66 -13.16
CA VAL A 494 -5.56 39.66 -12.09
C VAL A 494 -4.23 39.44 -11.38
N SER A 495 -3.86 38.19 -11.10
CA SER A 495 -2.68 37.92 -10.28
C SER A 495 -1.38 38.33 -10.97
N GLU A 496 -0.52 39.00 -10.21
CA GLU A 496 0.81 39.45 -10.64
C GLU A 496 1.84 38.31 -10.61
N THR A 497 1.55 37.26 -9.87
CA THR A 497 2.35 36.04 -9.73
C THR A 497 2.16 35.09 -10.92
N TYR A 498 1.12 35.32 -11.73
CA TYR A 498 0.85 34.52 -12.93
C TYR A 498 1.96 34.68 -13.97
N GLY A 499 2.34 33.55 -14.58
CA GLY A 499 3.55 33.36 -15.38
C GLY A 499 3.99 34.57 -16.23
N GLY A 500 5.22 35.02 -16.00
CA GLY A 500 5.90 36.05 -16.80
C GLY A 500 5.48 37.50 -16.51
N ARG A 501 4.52 37.75 -15.60
CA ARG A 501 4.09 39.12 -15.26
C ARG A 501 4.96 39.81 -14.22
N ASN A 502 5.62 39.03 -13.36
CA ASN A 502 6.53 39.59 -12.37
C ASN A 502 7.81 40.09 -13.07
N THR A 503 8.10 41.39 -12.96
CA THR A 503 9.26 42.00 -13.61
C THR A 503 10.56 41.65 -12.85
N PRO A 504 11.73 41.61 -13.50
CA PRO A 504 12.99 41.33 -12.80
C PRO A 504 13.26 42.24 -11.60
N ALA A 505 12.88 43.53 -11.69
CA ALA A 505 13.03 44.49 -10.60
C ALA A 505 12.10 44.17 -9.42
N GLN A 506 10.87 43.75 -9.71
CA GLN A 506 9.91 43.37 -8.68
C GLN A 506 10.29 42.04 -8.02
N ILE A 507 10.79 41.06 -8.79
CA ILE A 507 11.33 39.80 -8.25
C ILE A 507 12.49 40.07 -7.28
N ASP A 508 13.44 40.93 -7.66
CA ASP A 508 14.57 41.31 -6.81
C ASP A 508 14.08 42.01 -5.51
N LEU A 509 13.14 42.94 -5.63
CA LEU A 509 12.53 43.60 -4.47
C LEU A 509 11.79 42.63 -3.54
N ASP A 510 10.95 41.76 -4.11
CA ASP A 510 10.16 40.76 -3.38
C ASP A 510 11.06 39.75 -2.67
N SER A 511 12.14 39.31 -3.33
CA SER A 511 13.08 38.34 -2.76
C SER A 511 13.78 38.83 -1.49
N ARG A 512 13.91 40.15 -1.31
CA ARG A 512 14.51 40.75 -0.10
C ARG A 512 13.55 40.82 1.08
N ASN A 513 12.24 40.70 0.84
CA ASN A 513 11.21 40.70 1.88
C ASN A 513 10.00 39.89 1.43
N LEU A 514 10.15 38.56 1.51
CA LEU A 514 9.13 37.59 1.12
C LEU A 514 7.82 37.76 1.91
N ARG A 515 7.90 38.19 3.17
CA ARG A 515 6.71 38.44 4.00
C ARG A 515 5.85 39.56 3.44
N ALA A 516 6.47 40.71 3.14
CA ALA A 516 5.76 41.84 2.53
C ALA A 516 5.33 41.55 1.09
N ALA A 517 6.07 40.70 0.36
CA ALA A 517 5.66 40.25 -0.97
C ALA A 517 4.38 39.41 -0.94
N ALA A 518 4.25 38.48 0.02
CA ALA A 518 3.03 37.70 0.21
C ALA A 518 1.81 38.59 0.45
N ASP A 519 1.95 39.60 1.31
CA ASP A 519 0.89 40.57 1.58
C ASP A 519 0.46 41.34 0.32
N ARG A 520 1.44 41.87 -0.41
CA ARG A 520 1.18 42.60 -1.66
C ARG A 520 0.48 41.73 -2.69
N ASN A 521 0.95 40.49 -2.89
CA ASN A 521 0.37 39.60 -3.89
C ASN A 521 -1.08 39.23 -3.53
N LEU A 522 -1.39 38.98 -2.25
CA LEU A 522 -2.76 38.74 -1.80
C LEU A 522 -3.65 39.98 -1.93
N ASP A 523 -3.14 41.16 -1.57
CA ASP A 523 -3.86 42.43 -1.67
C ASP A 523 -4.21 42.78 -3.12
N ALA A 524 -3.34 42.45 -4.08
CA ALA A 524 -3.58 42.67 -5.50
C ALA A 524 -4.81 41.88 -6.01
N ILE A 525 -5.01 40.65 -5.53
CA ILE A 525 -6.14 39.80 -5.96
C ILE A 525 -7.39 39.95 -5.07
N LYS A 526 -7.26 40.57 -3.89
CA LYS A 526 -8.33 40.74 -2.89
C LYS A 526 -9.65 41.29 -3.45
N PRO A 527 -9.69 42.34 -4.30
CA PRO A 527 -10.95 42.82 -4.89
C PRO A 527 -11.66 41.74 -5.73
N ALA A 528 -10.90 41.01 -6.56
CA ALA A 528 -11.44 39.95 -7.41
C ALA A 528 -11.95 38.76 -6.58
N LEU A 529 -11.31 38.42 -5.46
CA LEU A 529 -11.80 37.39 -4.55
C LEU A 529 -13.16 37.76 -3.94
N LYS A 530 -13.35 39.03 -3.58
CA LYS A 530 -14.64 39.53 -3.05
C LYS A 530 -15.76 39.45 -4.07
N GLU A 531 -15.48 39.79 -5.34
CA GLU A 531 -16.45 39.63 -6.43
C GLU A 531 -16.87 38.17 -6.64
N ARG A 532 -16.05 37.22 -6.21
CA ARG A 532 -16.32 35.78 -6.25
C ARG A 532 -16.93 35.24 -4.94
N GLY A 533 -17.34 36.13 -4.04
CA GLY A 533 -18.07 35.78 -2.82
C GLY A 533 -17.21 35.62 -1.57
N ALA A 534 -15.91 35.90 -1.63
CA ALA A 534 -15.06 35.89 -0.44
C ALA A 534 -15.38 37.07 0.49
N THR A 535 -15.52 36.79 1.78
CA THR A 535 -15.65 37.82 2.81
C THR A 535 -14.28 38.37 3.21
N GLU A 536 -14.26 39.59 3.76
CA GLU A 536 -13.03 40.18 4.32
C GLU A 536 -12.39 39.26 5.37
N SER A 537 -13.20 38.70 6.27
CA SER A 537 -12.72 37.78 7.31
C SER A 537 -12.08 36.51 6.75
N GLN A 538 -12.62 35.95 5.66
CA GLN A 538 -12.03 34.78 5.02
C GLN A 538 -10.68 35.13 4.39
N ILE A 539 -10.56 36.29 3.76
CA ILE A 539 -9.30 36.74 3.12
C ILE A 539 -8.21 37.02 4.18
N GLU A 540 -8.57 37.60 5.32
CA GLU A 540 -7.60 37.81 6.41
C GLU A 540 -7.22 36.49 7.12
N ALA A 541 -8.13 35.51 7.20
CA ALA A 541 -7.79 34.16 7.66
C ALA A 541 -6.81 33.46 6.71
N VAL A 542 -7.04 33.55 5.39
CA VAL A 542 -6.12 33.10 4.35
C VAL A 542 -4.73 33.71 4.54
N ARG A 543 -4.65 35.03 4.76
CA ARG A 543 -3.38 35.74 5.00
C ARG A 543 -2.65 35.17 6.22
N ALA A 544 -3.36 34.99 7.33
CA ALA A 544 -2.79 34.44 8.56
C ALA A 544 -2.22 33.03 8.33
N THR A 545 -2.97 32.15 7.66
CA THR A 545 -2.53 30.78 7.32
C THR A 545 -1.29 30.80 6.42
N MET A 546 -1.25 31.67 5.41
CA MET A 546 -0.05 31.80 4.54
C MET A 546 1.20 32.19 5.34
N HIS A 547 1.07 33.13 6.29
CA HIS A 547 2.19 33.53 7.13
C HIS A 547 2.65 32.41 8.07
N GLU A 548 1.71 31.66 8.63
CA GLU A 548 2.04 30.50 9.47
C GLU A 548 2.82 29.44 8.68
N LEU A 549 2.34 29.08 7.48
CA LEU A 549 2.99 28.10 6.62
C LEU A 549 4.39 28.56 6.19
N ASN A 550 4.50 29.76 5.63
CA ASN A 550 5.78 30.30 5.16
C ASN A 550 6.79 30.50 6.32
N GLY A 551 6.32 30.87 7.51
CA GLY A 551 7.14 30.95 8.71
C GLY A 551 7.66 29.59 9.17
N LYS A 552 6.82 28.54 9.14
CA LYS A 552 7.24 27.14 9.43
C LYS A 552 8.29 26.63 8.44
N MET A 553 8.22 27.08 7.18
CA MET A 553 9.20 26.77 6.14
C MET A 553 10.49 27.60 6.24
N GLY A 554 10.58 28.56 7.17
CA GLY A 554 11.77 29.38 7.38
C GLY A 554 12.00 30.43 6.27
N LEU A 555 10.95 30.82 5.56
CA LEU A 555 11.05 31.87 4.52
C LEU A 555 11.16 33.27 5.11
N TYR A 556 10.72 33.48 6.36
CA TYR A 556 10.91 34.70 7.14
C TYR A 556 10.61 34.52 8.63
#